data_AF-A0A1M7LCH0-F1
#
_entry.id   AF-A0A1M7LCH0-F1
#
_cell.length_a   1.000
_cell.length_b   1.000
_cell.length_c   1.000
_cell.angle_alpha   90.00
_cell.angle_beta   90.00
_cell.angle_gamma   90.00
#
_symmetry.space_group_name_H-M   'P 1'
#
loop_
_entity.id
_entity.type
_entity.pdbx_description
1 polymer ?
#
loop_
_entity_poly.entity_id
_entity_poly.type
_entity_poly.pdbx_seq_one_letter_code
_entity_poly.pdbx_strand_id
1 'polypeptide(L)'
;MAIFNNPHPLLDNEKGNFLDQEFNCELLESKIQGGLYSFHFEAEITEPNILNLIEKQTVLFVIKVDCKPYYSKVFNATTANPFEVNFNIEYEEIPADFSFEFTPLLIAKKTFSYQNSNAEFPMDSYSFNIKKNQILGSHNSLKLKFQRGYKLFDSGPLIRISKLPKNQNPRCGTMDIKLSEQFNIIVKLNENTFQKFKELNSLDSRLLDNILALPILQFALSDLNNNEQNKEKPWAQMLDQEFDILNLESQEDILKKCDEILKAPIPKFIDYFTSKYEN
;
A
#
# COMPACT_ATOMS: atom_id res chain seq x y z
N MET A 1 37.92 6.42 -14.12
CA MET A 1 36.54 6.33 -14.63
C MET A 1 35.64 6.66 -13.46
N ALA A 2 34.97 7.81 -13.44
CA ALA A 2 34.04 8.14 -12.36
C ALA A 2 32.79 7.27 -12.54
N ILE A 3 32.47 6.47 -11.53
CA ILE A 3 31.22 5.71 -11.48
C ILE A 3 30.18 6.69 -10.96
N PHE A 4 29.28 7.13 -11.83
CA PHE A 4 28.16 7.94 -11.41
C PHE A 4 27.08 7.04 -10.82
N ASN A 5 26.67 7.32 -9.58
CA ASN A 5 25.58 6.61 -8.93
C ASN A 5 24.22 6.85 -9.62
N ASN A 6 24.10 7.94 -10.38
CA ASN A 6 22.96 8.24 -11.25
C ASN A 6 23.45 8.70 -12.64
N PRO A 7 22.75 8.32 -13.72
CA PRO A 7 23.17 8.68 -15.08
C PRO A 7 22.91 10.15 -15.44
N HIS A 8 22.31 10.94 -14.56
CA HIS A 8 21.96 12.36 -14.71
C HIS A 8 21.89 13.02 -13.32
N PRO A 9 21.96 14.37 -13.20
CA PRO A 9 21.81 15.06 -11.92
C PRO A 9 20.49 14.72 -11.24
N LEU A 10 20.57 14.34 -9.95
CA LEU A 10 19.43 14.17 -9.06
C LEU A 10 19.53 15.14 -7.88
N LEU A 11 18.51 16.01 -7.71
CA LEU A 11 18.42 16.95 -6.58
C LEU A 11 18.03 16.15 -5.34
N ASP A 12 19.04 15.76 -4.58
CA ASP A 12 18.93 14.87 -3.43
C ASP A 12 19.88 15.38 -2.34
N ASN A 13 19.32 15.61 -1.15
CA ASN A 13 20.03 16.19 -0.02
C ASN A 13 21.13 15.27 0.54
N GLU A 14 21.11 13.97 0.24
CA GLU A 14 22.10 12.99 0.71
C GLU A 14 23.12 12.62 -0.37
N LYS A 15 22.74 12.71 -1.65
CA LYS A 15 23.53 12.21 -2.79
C LYS A 15 24.21 13.29 -3.63
N GLY A 16 23.97 14.57 -3.32
CA GLY A 16 24.85 15.71 -3.65
C GLY A 16 25.27 15.86 -5.11
N ASN A 17 24.34 16.11 -6.03
CA ASN A 17 24.70 16.43 -7.44
C ASN A 17 24.58 17.93 -7.80
N PHE A 18 24.18 18.77 -6.85
CA PHE A 18 23.82 20.18 -7.07
C PHE A 18 24.59 21.07 -6.09
N LEU A 19 25.03 22.24 -6.53
CA LEU A 19 25.79 23.19 -5.72
C LEU A 19 24.86 23.99 -4.79
N ASP A 20 24.91 23.70 -3.49
CA ASP A 20 24.20 24.41 -2.43
C ASP A 20 22.68 24.57 -2.68
N GLN A 21 22.02 23.49 -3.14
CA GLN A 21 20.58 23.45 -3.36
C GLN A 21 19.94 22.29 -2.63
N GLU A 22 18.67 22.47 -2.29
CA GLU A 22 17.93 21.56 -1.43
C GLU A 22 16.54 21.29 -2.01
N PHE A 23 16.06 20.07 -1.74
CA PHE A 23 14.66 19.70 -1.89
C PHE A 23 14.19 19.18 -0.53
N ASN A 24 13.53 20.04 0.23
CA ASN A 24 12.97 19.71 1.53
C ASN A 24 11.47 19.42 1.39
N CYS A 25 10.95 18.54 2.25
CA CYS A 25 9.54 18.25 2.29
C CYS A 25 9.07 18.02 3.73
N GLU A 26 8.01 18.71 4.11
CA GLU A 26 7.40 18.63 5.43
C GLU A 26 5.99 18.06 5.35
N LEU A 27 5.63 17.26 6.36
CA LEU A 27 4.26 16.84 6.62
C LEU A 27 3.60 17.88 7.53
N LEU A 28 2.75 18.73 6.96
CA LEU A 28 2.08 19.81 7.69
C LEU A 28 0.90 19.31 8.50
N GLU A 29 0.12 18.37 7.96
CA GLU A 29 -1.05 17.80 8.63
C GLU A 29 -1.15 16.30 8.40
N SER A 30 -1.40 15.57 9.49
CA SER A 30 -1.86 14.18 9.44
C SER A 30 -3.10 14.04 10.31
N LYS A 31 -4.21 13.62 9.70
CA LYS A 31 -5.48 13.52 10.39
C LYS A 31 -6.18 12.21 10.10
N ILE A 32 -6.84 11.69 11.12
CA ILE A 32 -7.57 10.43 11.08
C ILE A 32 -9.03 10.73 11.45
N GLN A 33 -9.92 10.81 10.47
CA GLN A 33 -11.33 11.12 10.74
C GLN A 33 -12.26 10.46 9.72
N GLY A 34 -13.39 9.92 10.20
CA GLY A 34 -14.46 9.46 9.33
C GLY A 34 -14.12 8.26 8.43
N GLY A 35 -13.08 7.49 8.75
CA GLY A 35 -12.63 6.36 7.91
C GLY A 35 -11.59 6.74 6.85
N LEU A 36 -11.01 7.93 6.96
CA LEU A 36 -9.97 8.44 6.06
C LEU A 36 -8.68 8.75 6.85
N TYR A 37 -7.56 8.39 6.26
CA TYR A 37 -6.25 8.96 6.59
C TYR A 37 -6.00 10.13 5.65
N SER A 38 -5.92 11.33 6.20
CA SER A 38 -5.68 12.58 5.47
C SER A 38 -4.26 13.05 5.71
N PHE A 39 -3.57 13.41 4.63
CA PHE A 39 -2.19 13.90 4.67
C PHE A 39 -2.04 15.16 3.81
N HIS A 40 -1.30 16.13 4.34
CA HIS A 40 -0.89 17.35 3.65
C HIS A 40 0.63 17.48 3.71
N PHE A 41 1.27 17.37 2.55
CA PHE A 41 2.70 17.60 2.40
C PHE A 41 2.96 18.91 1.66
N GLU A 42 4.01 19.61 2.06
CA GLU A 42 4.55 20.79 1.38
C GLU A 42 6.02 20.56 1.03
N ALA A 43 6.43 21.06 -0.13
CA ALA A 43 7.80 21.03 -0.61
C ALA A 43 8.42 22.43 -0.63
N GLU A 44 9.66 22.51 -0.17
CA GLU A 44 10.53 23.67 -0.35
C GLU A 44 11.68 23.27 -1.27
N ILE A 45 11.80 23.98 -2.39
CA ILE A 45 12.79 23.69 -3.44
C ILE A 45 13.55 24.97 -3.73
N THR A 46 14.87 24.95 -3.61
CA THR A 46 15.70 26.14 -3.84
C THR A 46 16.28 26.21 -5.25
N GLU A 47 16.32 25.07 -5.98
CA GLU A 47 16.94 24.96 -7.30
C GLU A 47 16.11 25.66 -8.41
N PRO A 48 16.62 26.75 -9.03
CA PRO A 48 15.81 27.58 -9.95
C PRO A 48 15.40 26.91 -11.26
N ASN A 49 16.21 26.01 -11.81
CA ASN A 49 15.89 25.31 -13.05
C ASN A 49 14.74 24.30 -12.84
N ILE A 50 14.73 23.61 -11.70
CA ILE A 50 13.68 22.71 -11.27
C ILE A 50 12.39 23.50 -10.99
N LEU A 51 12.47 24.63 -10.29
CA LEU A 51 11.32 25.52 -10.07
C LEU A 51 10.67 25.93 -11.40
N ASN A 52 11.47 26.40 -12.36
CA ASN A 52 10.99 26.75 -13.71
C ASN A 52 10.37 25.55 -14.45
N LEU A 53 10.91 24.34 -14.27
CA LEU A 53 10.34 23.12 -14.86
C LEU A 53 9.00 22.73 -14.21
N ILE A 54 8.81 23.00 -12.92
CA ILE A 54 7.55 22.80 -12.20
C ILE A 54 6.50 23.84 -12.66
N GLU A 55 6.87 25.11 -12.76
CA GLU A 55 6.01 26.18 -13.29
C GLU A 55 5.54 25.88 -14.72
N LYS A 56 6.42 25.34 -15.56
CA LYS A 56 6.11 24.86 -16.92
C LYS A 56 5.40 23.51 -16.96
N GLN A 57 5.03 22.94 -15.81
CA GLN A 57 4.36 21.64 -15.66
C GLN A 57 5.09 20.48 -16.36
N THR A 58 6.41 20.59 -16.50
CA THR A 58 7.26 19.55 -17.10
C THR A 58 7.76 18.58 -16.04
N VAL A 59 7.93 19.07 -14.80
CA VAL A 59 8.21 18.30 -13.60
C VAL A 59 7.03 18.44 -12.63
N LEU A 60 6.77 17.40 -11.84
CA LEU A 60 5.74 17.38 -10.81
C LEU A 60 6.35 16.99 -9.47
N PHE A 61 5.96 17.70 -8.43
CA PHE A 61 6.11 17.23 -7.06
C PHE A 61 5.05 16.15 -6.78
N VAL A 62 5.51 15.02 -6.24
CA VAL A 62 4.66 13.87 -5.92
C VAL A 62 5.06 13.25 -4.59
N ILE A 63 4.09 12.65 -3.91
CA ILE A 63 4.33 11.77 -2.77
C ILE A 63 4.02 10.34 -3.21
N LYS A 64 5.05 9.49 -3.23
CA LYS A 64 4.86 8.05 -3.32
C LYS A 64 4.54 7.52 -1.94
N VAL A 65 3.42 6.83 -1.80
CA VAL A 65 2.99 6.20 -0.55
C VAL A 65 3.12 4.70 -0.72
N ASP A 66 3.97 4.10 0.10
CA ASP A 66 4.08 2.67 0.23
C ASP A 66 3.54 2.25 1.61
N CYS A 67 2.62 1.31 1.62
CA CYS A 67 2.24 0.54 2.80
C CYS A 67 2.38 -0.94 2.43
N LYS A 68 3.62 -1.42 2.56
CA LYS A 68 4.01 -2.74 2.09
C LYS A 68 3.31 -3.83 2.91
N PRO A 69 2.94 -4.95 2.28
CA PRO A 69 3.09 -5.26 0.85
C PRO A 69 1.86 -4.87 -0.02
N TYR A 70 0.78 -4.38 0.58
CA TYR A 70 -0.54 -4.39 -0.06
C TYR A 70 -0.96 -3.07 -0.72
N TYR A 71 -0.19 -1.99 -0.52
CA TYR A 71 -0.54 -0.67 -1.02
C TYR A 71 0.68 0.09 -1.53
N SER A 72 0.59 0.58 -2.77
CA SER A 72 1.56 1.51 -3.37
C SER A 72 0.82 2.45 -4.30
N LYS A 73 0.86 3.75 -4.02
CA LYS A 73 0.18 4.77 -4.83
C LYS A 73 1.01 6.05 -4.89
N VAL A 74 0.91 6.77 -6.00
CA VAL A 74 1.56 8.08 -6.17
C VAL A 74 0.48 9.14 -6.20
N PHE A 75 0.65 10.16 -5.36
CA PHE A 75 -0.23 11.33 -5.31
C PHE A 75 0.53 12.54 -5.83
N ASN A 76 -0.10 13.29 -6.73
CA ASN A 76 0.54 14.39 -7.44
C ASN A 76 0.10 15.72 -6.86
N ALA A 77 1.01 16.70 -6.88
CA ALA A 77 0.65 18.08 -6.66
C ALA A 77 -0.32 18.56 -7.74
N THR A 78 -1.18 19.50 -7.36
CA THR A 78 -2.17 20.08 -8.29
C THR A 78 -1.56 21.25 -9.05
N THR A 79 -2.17 21.64 -10.17
CA THR A 79 -1.73 22.84 -10.89
C THR A 79 -1.98 24.14 -10.14
N ALA A 80 -2.93 24.15 -9.19
CA ALA A 80 -3.18 25.31 -8.35
C ALA A 80 -2.11 25.47 -7.26
N ASN A 81 -1.71 24.36 -6.63
CA ASN A 81 -0.67 24.31 -5.61
C ASN A 81 0.41 23.30 -6.05
N PRO A 82 1.40 23.72 -6.87
CA PRO A 82 2.39 22.80 -7.47
C PRO A 82 3.44 22.30 -6.47
N PHE A 83 3.49 22.89 -5.27
CA PHE A 83 4.41 22.54 -4.18
C PHE A 83 3.71 21.82 -3.02
N GLU A 84 2.42 21.53 -3.15
CA GLU A 84 1.65 20.83 -2.11
C GLU A 84 1.00 19.57 -2.65
N VAL A 85 0.96 18.52 -1.83
CA VAL A 85 0.20 17.32 -2.11
C VAL A 85 -0.76 17.05 -0.95
N ASN A 86 -2.05 17.13 -1.27
CA ASN A 86 -3.15 16.85 -0.36
C ASN A 86 -3.88 15.60 -0.81
N PHE A 87 -3.94 14.58 0.03
CA PHE A 87 -4.61 13.33 -0.32
C PHE A 87 -5.23 12.62 0.86
N ASN A 88 -6.20 11.78 0.53
CA ASN A 88 -6.87 10.88 1.46
C ASN A 88 -6.64 9.43 1.03
N ILE A 89 -6.45 8.58 2.02
CA ILE A 89 -6.43 7.13 1.86
C ILE A 89 -7.60 6.57 2.68
N GLU A 90 -8.46 5.80 2.03
CA GLU A 90 -9.54 5.12 2.73
C GLU A 90 -8.98 4.02 3.62
N TYR A 91 -9.56 3.83 4.80
CA TYR A 91 -9.17 2.72 5.68
C TYR A 91 -9.28 1.36 4.98
N GLU A 92 -10.25 1.24 4.08
CA GLU A 92 -10.48 0.04 3.28
C GLU A 92 -9.37 -0.25 2.26
N GLU A 93 -8.46 0.69 2.00
CA GLU A 93 -7.30 0.47 1.14
C GLU A 93 -6.10 -0.12 1.90
N ILE A 94 -6.05 0.04 3.23
CA ILE A 94 -4.87 -0.26 4.07
C ILE A 94 -5.02 -1.51 5.00
N PRO A 95 -4.00 -2.40 5.07
CA PRO A 95 -4.00 -3.61 5.89
C PRO A 95 -3.98 -3.33 7.41
N ALA A 96 -4.21 -4.38 8.22
CA ALA A 96 -4.44 -4.27 9.67
C ALA A 96 -3.22 -3.84 10.51
N ASP A 97 -2.01 -4.21 10.10
CA ASP A 97 -0.74 -3.70 10.65
C ASP A 97 -0.02 -2.97 9.52
N PHE A 98 0.16 -1.66 9.67
CA PHE A 98 0.76 -0.86 8.61
C PHE A 98 1.66 0.26 9.11
N SER A 99 2.70 0.49 8.33
CA SER A 99 3.45 1.73 8.33
C SER A 99 3.30 2.35 6.96
N PHE A 100 2.98 3.64 6.92
CA PHE A 100 3.17 4.39 5.69
C PHE A 100 4.63 4.81 5.58
N GLU A 101 5.22 4.49 4.44
CA GLU A 101 6.49 5.03 3.97
C GLU A 101 6.14 6.04 2.86
N PHE A 102 6.27 7.32 3.18
CA PHE A 102 6.08 8.42 2.25
C PHE A 102 7.43 8.78 1.65
N THR A 103 7.54 8.73 0.33
CA THR A 103 8.75 9.11 -0.40
C THR A 103 8.43 10.32 -1.28
N PRO A 104 8.85 11.54 -0.87
CA PRO A 104 8.68 12.74 -1.69
C PRO A 104 9.64 12.72 -2.88
N LEU A 105 9.11 13.00 -4.07
CA LEU A 105 9.85 12.92 -5.33
C LEU A 105 9.49 14.07 -6.27
N LEU A 106 10.44 14.45 -7.11
CA LEU A 106 10.23 15.28 -8.29
C LEU A 106 10.34 14.39 -9.53
N ILE A 107 9.27 14.27 -10.30
CA ILE A 107 9.22 13.38 -11.47
C ILE A 107 8.92 14.12 -12.77
N ALA A 108 9.49 13.65 -13.87
CA ALA A 108 9.20 14.16 -15.19
C ALA A 108 7.78 13.78 -15.66
N LYS A 109 6.95 14.76 -16.02
CA LYS A 109 5.61 14.52 -16.58
C LYS A 109 5.65 14.04 -18.03
N LYS A 110 6.70 14.43 -18.75
CA LYS A 110 6.95 14.13 -20.17
C LYS A 110 8.45 13.98 -20.41
N THR A 111 8.82 13.47 -21.58
CA THR A 111 10.22 13.38 -21.99
C THR A 111 10.75 14.75 -22.42
N PHE A 112 11.97 15.13 -22.02
CA PHE A 112 12.61 16.40 -22.41
C PHE A 112 14.13 16.33 -22.32
N SER A 113 14.81 17.24 -23.03
CA SER A 113 16.25 17.46 -22.90
C SER A 113 16.53 18.33 -21.67
N TYR A 114 17.43 17.88 -20.81
CA TYR A 114 17.78 18.52 -19.56
C TYR A 114 19.28 18.78 -19.52
N GLN A 115 19.65 20.01 -19.24
CA GLN A 115 21.01 20.39 -18.87
C GLN A 115 20.89 21.31 -17.68
N ASN A 116 21.73 21.10 -16.68
CA ASN A 116 21.77 21.97 -15.51
C ASN A 116 23.19 22.44 -15.25
N SER A 117 23.43 23.72 -15.51
CA SER A 117 24.72 24.37 -15.23
C SER A 117 25.04 24.46 -13.74
N ASN A 118 24.08 24.22 -12.85
CA ASN A 118 24.26 24.21 -11.40
C ASN A 118 24.59 22.82 -10.83
N ALA A 119 24.65 21.79 -11.67
CA ALA A 119 25.10 20.48 -11.25
C ALA A 119 26.63 20.47 -11.03
N GLU A 120 27.13 19.54 -10.22
CA GLU A 120 28.58 19.37 -10.05
C GLU A 120 29.26 18.91 -11.35
N PHE A 121 30.52 19.33 -11.56
CA PHE A 121 31.32 18.81 -12.67
C PHE A 121 31.52 17.29 -12.54
N PRO A 122 31.38 16.51 -13.63
CA PRO A 122 31.21 16.94 -15.01
C PRO A 122 29.75 17.01 -15.50
N MET A 123 28.77 16.83 -14.61
CA MET A 123 27.36 16.75 -15.00
C MET A 123 26.82 18.07 -15.56
N ASP A 124 27.38 19.20 -15.15
CA ASP A 124 27.09 20.54 -15.70
C ASP A 124 27.27 20.65 -17.22
N SER A 125 28.16 19.83 -17.78
CA SER A 125 28.60 19.88 -19.16
C SER A 125 27.82 18.94 -20.09
N TYR A 126 26.94 18.10 -19.54
CA TYR A 126 26.17 17.12 -20.32
C TYR A 126 24.70 17.52 -20.46
N SER A 127 24.14 17.24 -21.62
CA SER A 127 22.69 17.22 -21.82
C SER A 127 22.17 15.79 -21.71
N PHE A 128 21.15 15.61 -20.88
CA PHE A 128 20.50 14.34 -20.61
C PHE A 128 19.11 14.32 -21.25
N ASN A 129 18.71 13.17 -21.77
CA ASN A 129 17.33 12.97 -22.18
C ASN A 129 16.55 12.34 -21.01
N ILE A 130 15.76 13.16 -20.32
CA ILE A 130 14.95 12.73 -19.19
C ILE A 130 13.65 12.17 -19.73
N LYS A 131 13.36 10.90 -19.42
CA LYS A 131 12.13 10.21 -19.81
C LYS A 131 10.98 10.55 -18.87
N LYS A 132 9.75 10.39 -19.36
CA LYS A 132 8.55 10.43 -18.51
C LYS A 132 8.69 9.50 -17.29
N ASN A 133 8.23 9.97 -16.13
CA ASN A 133 8.29 9.34 -14.80
C ASN A 133 9.72 9.14 -14.24
N GLN A 134 10.76 9.64 -14.91
CA GLN A 134 12.11 9.63 -14.36
C GLN A 134 12.22 10.63 -13.21
N ILE A 135 13.00 10.28 -12.18
CA ILE A 135 13.18 11.08 -10.97
C ILE A 135 14.25 12.14 -11.23
N LEU A 136 13.95 13.39 -10.90
CA LEU A 136 14.86 14.54 -10.94
C LEU A 136 15.23 15.05 -9.54
N GLY A 137 14.47 14.69 -8.52
CA GLY A 137 14.83 14.96 -7.13
C GLY A 137 14.14 14.02 -6.17
N SER A 138 14.77 13.77 -5.04
CA SER A 138 14.27 12.92 -3.97
C SER A 138 14.59 13.51 -2.61
N HIS A 139 13.63 13.43 -1.71
CA HIS A 139 13.83 13.71 -0.30
C HIS A 139 13.75 12.41 0.50
N ASN A 140 14.28 12.43 1.72
CA ASN A 140 14.24 11.29 2.62
C ASN A 140 12.82 10.81 2.88
N SER A 141 12.66 9.49 2.91
CA SER A 141 11.37 8.87 3.17
C SER A 141 10.94 9.10 4.62
N LEU A 142 9.71 9.60 4.80
CA LEU A 142 9.08 9.72 6.11
C LEU A 142 8.31 8.43 6.44
N LYS A 143 8.59 7.83 7.59
CA LYS A 143 7.88 6.65 8.08
C LYS A 143 6.93 7.01 9.20
N LEU A 144 5.63 6.85 8.98
CA LEU A 144 4.62 6.91 10.02
C LEU A 144 4.19 5.50 10.41
N LYS A 145 4.44 5.14 11.67
CA LYS A 145 3.93 3.91 12.29
C LYS A 145 2.72 4.26 13.14
N PHE A 146 1.60 3.61 12.86
CA PHE A 146 0.39 3.75 13.67
C PHE A 146 0.43 2.72 14.80
N GLN A 147 0.04 3.13 16.02
CA GLN A 147 -0.04 2.21 17.15
C GLN A 147 -1.16 1.17 16.93
N ARG A 148 -1.04 -0.02 17.55
CA ARG A 148 -2.05 -1.10 17.49
C ARG A 148 -3.48 -0.66 17.87
N GLY A 149 -3.64 0.45 18.59
CA GLY A 149 -4.96 1.04 18.90
C GLY A 149 -5.75 1.58 17.70
N TYR A 150 -5.11 1.71 16.52
CA TYR A 150 -5.77 2.06 15.26
C TYR A 150 -6.22 0.81 14.47
N LYS A 151 -6.00 -0.39 15.02
CA LYS A 151 -6.48 -1.68 14.53
C LYS A 151 -7.97 -1.80 14.79
N LEU A 152 -8.79 -1.65 13.76
CA LEU A 152 -10.23 -1.89 13.88
C LEU A 152 -10.54 -3.38 14.05
N PHE A 153 -9.74 -4.28 13.45
CA PHE A 153 -9.92 -5.73 13.48
C PHE A 153 -8.59 -6.48 13.50
N ASP A 154 -8.51 -7.52 14.33
CA ASP A 154 -7.45 -8.52 14.31
C ASP A 154 -8.06 -9.74 13.60
N SER A 155 -7.71 -9.96 12.32
CA SER A 155 -8.21 -11.09 11.50
C SER A 155 -7.08 -11.89 10.84
N GLY A 156 -5.82 -11.63 11.23
CA GLY A 156 -4.62 -12.18 10.59
C GLY A 156 -4.36 -11.66 9.15
N PRO A 157 -3.29 -12.12 8.48
CA PRO A 157 -2.93 -11.66 7.13
C PRO A 157 -3.83 -12.21 6.02
N LEU A 158 -4.51 -13.32 6.26
CA LEU A 158 -5.33 -14.02 5.26
C LEU A 158 -6.71 -13.38 5.07
N ILE A 159 -7.34 -12.91 6.16
CA ILE A 159 -8.69 -12.36 6.15
C ILE A 159 -8.62 -10.86 6.42
N ARG A 160 -9.34 -10.08 5.63
CA ARG A 160 -9.40 -8.62 5.77
C ARG A 160 -10.83 -8.14 5.82
N ILE A 161 -11.17 -7.40 6.87
CA ILE A 161 -12.53 -6.86 7.05
C ILE A 161 -12.57 -5.41 6.56
N SER A 162 -13.54 -5.10 5.71
CA SER A 162 -13.83 -3.75 5.22
C SER A 162 -15.31 -3.42 5.41
N LYS A 163 -15.63 -2.13 5.31
CA LYS A 163 -17.02 -1.68 5.32
C LYS A 163 -17.56 -1.65 3.89
N LEU A 164 -18.87 -1.63 3.75
CA LEU A 164 -19.57 -1.30 2.51
C LEU A 164 -19.86 0.20 2.46
N PRO A 165 -19.97 0.81 1.27
CA PRO A 165 -20.43 2.18 1.12
C PRO A 165 -21.75 2.43 1.84
N LYS A 166 -21.96 3.67 2.28
CA LYS A 166 -23.19 4.05 3.01
C LYS A 166 -24.44 3.63 2.23
N ASN A 167 -25.40 3.05 2.95
CA ASN A 167 -26.68 2.53 2.45
C ASN A 167 -26.57 1.30 1.52
N GLN A 168 -25.42 0.65 1.44
CA GLN A 168 -25.30 -0.65 0.79
C GLN A 168 -25.43 -1.79 1.81
N ASN A 169 -26.12 -2.84 1.40
CA ASN A 169 -26.22 -4.09 2.14
C ASN A 169 -25.45 -5.19 1.40
N PRO A 170 -24.96 -6.22 2.11
CA PRO A 170 -24.34 -7.36 1.48
C PRO A 170 -25.31 -8.06 0.55
N ARG A 171 -24.80 -8.56 -0.57
CA ARG A 171 -25.56 -9.32 -1.56
C ARG A 171 -25.91 -10.71 -1.06
N CYS A 172 -25.03 -11.33 -0.26
CA CYS A 172 -25.15 -12.71 0.19
C CYS A 172 -25.46 -12.86 1.68
N GLY A 173 -26.29 -11.97 2.24
CA GLY A 173 -26.76 -12.07 3.63
C GLY A 173 -26.10 -11.06 4.58
N THR A 174 -25.36 -11.54 5.58
CA THR A 174 -24.80 -10.70 6.65
C THR A 174 -23.44 -10.07 6.30
N MET A 175 -22.75 -10.60 5.29
CA MET A 175 -21.46 -10.12 4.81
C MET A 175 -21.23 -10.50 3.34
N ASP A 176 -20.39 -9.75 2.63
CA ASP A 176 -19.93 -10.11 1.28
C ASP A 176 -18.49 -10.60 1.35
N ILE A 177 -18.24 -11.82 0.87
CA ILE A 177 -16.89 -12.41 0.83
C ILE A 177 -16.37 -12.32 -0.61
N LYS A 178 -15.26 -11.61 -0.80
CA LYS A 178 -14.63 -11.36 -2.09
C LYS A 178 -13.28 -12.09 -2.15
N LEU A 179 -13.18 -13.01 -3.11
CA LEU A 179 -12.01 -13.87 -3.33
C LEU A 179 -11.12 -13.41 -4.50
N SER A 180 -11.47 -12.29 -5.15
CA SER A 180 -10.77 -11.83 -6.36
C SER A 180 -9.33 -11.37 -6.12
N GLU A 181 -9.01 -10.94 -4.90
CA GLU A 181 -7.70 -10.43 -4.54
C GLU A 181 -6.64 -11.54 -4.51
N GLN A 182 -5.38 -11.18 -4.76
CA GLN A 182 -4.30 -12.16 -4.90
C GLN A 182 -3.81 -12.70 -3.55
N PHE A 183 -3.79 -11.87 -2.51
CA PHE A 183 -3.08 -12.19 -1.27
C PHE A 183 -3.98 -12.31 -0.02
N ASN A 184 -5.25 -11.90 -0.10
CA ASN A 184 -6.16 -11.94 1.03
C ASN A 184 -7.61 -12.19 0.58
N ILE A 185 -8.44 -12.65 1.53
CA ILE A 185 -9.88 -12.76 1.40
C ILE A 185 -10.49 -11.49 2.01
N ILE A 186 -11.25 -10.72 1.22
CA ILE A 186 -11.90 -9.49 1.70
C ILE A 186 -13.32 -9.81 2.15
N VAL A 187 -13.67 -9.40 3.36
CA VAL A 187 -15.03 -9.45 3.90
C VAL A 187 -15.59 -8.07 4.06
N LYS A 188 -16.69 -7.76 3.37
CA LYS A 188 -17.36 -6.47 3.43
C LYS A 188 -18.60 -6.54 4.30
N LEU A 189 -18.70 -5.62 5.25
CA LEU A 189 -19.81 -5.52 6.19
C LEU A 189 -20.59 -4.22 5.98
N ASN A 190 -21.91 -4.24 6.15
CA ASN A 190 -22.67 -2.98 6.21
C ASN A 190 -22.32 -2.17 7.46
N GLU A 191 -22.68 -0.88 7.46
CA GLU A 191 -22.36 0.06 8.54
C GLU A 191 -22.68 -0.48 9.94
N ASN A 192 -23.90 -0.97 10.15
CA ASN A 192 -24.36 -1.42 11.47
C ASN A 192 -23.53 -2.61 11.98
N THR A 193 -23.29 -3.60 11.12
CA THR A 193 -22.50 -4.78 11.48
C THR A 193 -21.03 -4.41 11.71
N PHE A 194 -20.49 -3.53 10.87
CA PHE A 194 -19.12 -3.03 11.00
C PHE A 194 -18.90 -2.31 12.34
N GLN A 195 -19.83 -1.45 12.78
CA GLN A 195 -19.71 -0.78 14.08
C GLN A 195 -19.80 -1.76 15.26
N LYS A 196 -20.73 -2.72 15.21
CA LYS A 196 -20.81 -3.77 16.25
C LYS A 196 -19.52 -4.58 16.34
N PHE A 197 -18.95 -4.91 15.19
CA PHE A 197 -17.68 -5.64 15.13
C PHE A 197 -16.57 -4.80 15.73
N LYS A 198 -16.51 -3.49 15.40
CA LYS A 198 -15.50 -2.57 15.95
C LYS A 198 -15.58 -2.52 17.47
N GLU A 199 -16.78 -2.41 18.01
CA GLU A 199 -17.02 -2.43 19.46
C GLU A 199 -16.54 -3.75 20.07
N LEU A 200 -16.92 -4.90 19.50
CA LEU A 200 -16.47 -6.22 19.97
C LEU A 200 -14.95 -6.39 19.92
N ASN A 201 -14.31 -5.97 18.83
CA ASN A 201 -12.85 -6.06 18.67
C ASN A 201 -12.11 -5.21 19.71
N SER A 202 -12.71 -4.10 20.15
CA SER A 202 -12.14 -3.28 21.23
C SER A 202 -12.19 -3.95 22.60
N LEU A 203 -13.07 -4.93 22.79
CA LEU A 203 -13.24 -5.69 24.04
C LEU A 203 -12.34 -6.95 24.07
N ASP A 204 -12.40 -7.78 23.02
CA ASP A 204 -11.47 -8.90 22.82
C ASP A 204 -11.35 -9.18 21.32
N SER A 205 -10.17 -8.89 20.77
CA SER A 205 -9.92 -9.06 19.34
C SER A 205 -10.01 -10.52 18.88
N ARG A 206 -9.72 -11.48 19.77
CA ARG A 206 -9.72 -12.92 19.45
C ARG A 206 -11.12 -13.49 19.26
N LEU A 207 -12.15 -12.86 19.84
CA LEU A 207 -13.53 -13.30 19.64
C LEU A 207 -13.96 -13.10 18.19
N LEU A 208 -13.52 -12.00 17.60
CA LEU A 208 -13.86 -11.65 16.22
C LEU A 208 -13.20 -12.60 15.21
N ASP A 209 -11.90 -12.86 15.41
CA ASP A 209 -11.13 -13.91 14.71
C ASP A 209 -11.91 -15.24 14.69
N ASN A 210 -12.30 -15.73 15.87
CA ASN A 210 -12.94 -17.03 16.02
C ASN A 210 -14.35 -17.11 15.41
N ILE A 211 -15.11 -16.02 15.45
CA ILE A 211 -16.47 -15.99 14.90
C ILE A 211 -16.45 -15.95 13.37
N LEU A 212 -15.44 -15.29 12.78
CA LEU A 212 -15.41 -15.02 11.34
C LEU A 212 -14.57 -16.01 10.55
N ALA A 213 -13.47 -16.51 11.11
CA ALA A 213 -12.52 -17.30 10.35
C ALA A 213 -13.17 -18.58 9.78
N LEU A 214 -13.98 -19.28 10.57
CA LEU A 214 -14.66 -20.50 10.11
C LEU A 214 -15.63 -20.27 8.92
N PRO A 215 -16.64 -19.38 9.00
CA PRO A 215 -17.56 -19.18 7.88
C PRO A 215 -16.86 -18.62 6.62
N ILE A 216 -15.79 -17.82 6.80
CA ILE A 216 -15.01 -17.28 5.69
C ILE A 216 -14.20 -18.36 4.99
N LEU A 217 -13.48 -19.19 5.76
CA LEU A 217 -12.73 -20.31 5.21
C LEU A 217 -13.65 -21.31 4.52
N GLN A 218 -14.79 -21.63 5.14
CA GLN A 218 -15.76 -22.55 4.54
C GLN A 218 -16.25 -22.03 3.19
N PHE A 219 -16.58 -20.74 3.09
CA PHE A 219 -16.96 -20.11 1.83
C PHE A 219 -15.83 -20.16 0.80
N ALA A 220 -14.62 -19.75 1.20
CA ALA A 220 -13.46 -19.69 0.30
C ALA A 220 -13.09 -21.07 -0.25
N LEU A 221 -13.02 -22.10 0.60
CA LEU A 221 -12.73 -23.47 0.18
C LEU A 221 -13.85 -24.05 -0.69
N SER A 222 -15.12 -23.76 -0.39
CA SER A 222 -16.24 -24.18 -1.23
C SER A 222 -16.21 -23.55 -2.62
N ASP A 223 -15.74 -22.30 -2.73
CA ASP A 223 -15.66 -21.60 -4.01
C ASP A 223 -14.52 -22.11 -4.89
N LEU A 224 -13.42 -22.61 -4.31
CA LEU A 224 -12.32 -23.21 -5.08
C LEU A 224 -12.77 -24.39 -5.95
N ASN A 225 -13.76 -25.15 -5.48
CA ASN A 225 -14.35 -26.25 -6.25
C ASN A 225 -15.15 -25.77 -7.46
N ASN A 226 -15.67 -24.54 -7.40
CA ASN A 226 -16.55 -23.98 -8.42
C ASN A 226 -15.82 -22.99 -9.34
N ASN A 227 -14.62 -22.53 -8.96
CA ASN A 227 -13.90 -21.48 -9.66
C ASN A 227 -12.38 -21.76 -9.72
N GLU A 228 -11.95 -22.36 -10.83
CA GLU A 228 -10.54 -22.66 -11.14
C GLU A 228 -9.63 -21.42 -11.06
N GLN A 229 -10.12 -20.22 -11.38
CA GLN A 229 -9.29 -18.99 -11.28
C GLN A 229 -8.88 -18.65 -9.86
N ASN A 230 -9.66 -19.08 -8.86
CA ASN A 230 -9.34 -18.85 -7.46
C ASN A 230 -8.27 -19.85 -6.98
N LYS A 231 -8.15 -21.02 -7.61
CA LYS A 231 -7.10 -22.01 -7.32
C LYS A 231 -5.71 -21.45 -7.60
N GLU A 232 -5.54 -20.66 -8.65
CA GLU A 232 -4.26 -20.04 -9.02
C GLU A 232 -3.84 -18.87 -8.10
N LYS A 233 -4.71 -18.44 -7.17
CA LYS A 233 -4.41 -17.28 -6.33
C LYS A 233 -3.31 -17.60 -5.31
N PRO A 234 -2.38 -16.67 -5.06
CA PRO A 234 -1.31 -16.88 -4.08
C PRO A 234 -1.76 -17.32 -2.68
N TRP A 235 -2.91 -16.81 -2.19
CA TRP A 235 -3.45 -17.25 -0.90
C TRP A 235 -3.96 -18.70 -0.94
N ALA A 236 -4.56 -19.14 -2.05
CA ALA A 236 -5.08 -20.50 -2.22
C ALA A 236 -3.93 -21.50 -2.39
N GLN A 237 -2.95 -21.16 -3.23
CA GLN A 237 -1.73 -21.96 -3.41
C GLN A 237 -0.94 -22.15 -2.11
N MET A 238 -0.88 -21.10 -1.28
CA MET A 238 -0.25 -21.21 0.04
C MET A 238 -0.98 -22.21 0.95
N LEU A 239 -2.32 -22.10 1.02
CA LEU A 239 -3.10 -23.02 1.85
C LEU A 239 -3.00 -24.46 1.31
N ASP A 240 -2.92 -24.63 -0.01
CA ASP A 240 -2.80 -25.95 -0.62
C ASP A 240 -1.47 -26.63 -0.30
N GLN A 241 -0.37 -25.88 -0.36
CA GLN A 241 0.96 -26.40 -0.04
C GLN A 241 1.05 -26.99 1.37
N GLU A 242 0.31 -26.42 2.33
CA GLU A 242 0.36 -26.86 3.73
C GLU A 242 -0.78 -27.79 4.13
N PHE A 243 -1.96 -27.66 3.51
CA PHE A 243 -3.18 -28.33 3.97
C PHE A 243 -3.87 -29.18 2.89
N ASP A 244 -3.37 -29.20 1.65
CA ASP A 244 -3.93 -29.96 0.51
C ASP A 244 -5.44 -29.69 0.34
N ILE A 245 -5.75 -28.51 -0.19
CA ILE A 245 -7.11 -27.94 -0.23
C ILE A 245 -7.71 -27.84 -1.63
N LEU A 246 -6.93 -28.05 -2.70
CA LEU A 246 -7.41 -27.88 -4.08
C LEU A 246 -8.25 -29.06 -4.61
N ASN A 247 -8.27 -30.18 -3.90
CA ASN A 247 -8.95 -31.42 -4.29
C ASN A 247 -10.05 -31.86 -3.30
N LEU A 248 -10.69 -30.91 -2.61
CA LEU A 248 -11.72 -31.23 -1.63
C LEU A 248 -13.04 -31.57 -2.33
N GLU A 249 -13.50 -32.81 -2.23
CA GLU A 249 -14.64 -33.28 -3.01
C GLU A 249 -15.99 -33.11 -2.29
N SER A 250 -15.99 -32.98 -0.95
CA SER A 250 -17.21 -32.91 -0.15
C SER A 250 -17.23 -31.75 0.84
N GLN A 251 -18.44 -31.34 1.27
CA GLN A 251 -18.59 -30.37 2.35
C GLN A 251 -18.00 -30.85 3.68
N GLU A 252 -17.99 -32.16 3.92
CA GLU A 252 -17.39 -32.73 5.13
C GLU A 252 -15.87 -32.55 5.11
N ASP A 253 -15.23 -32.75 3.95
CA ASP A 253 -13.79 -32.53 3.78
C ASP A 253 -13.43 -31.06 3.94
N ILE A 254 -14.24 -30.15 3.38
CA ILE A 254 -14.10 -28.71 3.56
C ILE A 254 -14.13 -28.33 5.05
N LEU A 255 -15.11 -28.84 5.80
CA LEU A 255 -15.23 -28.54 7.23
C LEU A 255 -14.06 -29.09 8.05
N LYS A 256 -13.62 -30.32 7.75
CA LYS A 256 -12.42 -30.92 8.37
C LYS A 256 -11.18 -30.08 8.10
N LYS A 257 -11.00 -29.59 6.87
CA LYS A 257 -9.87 -28.73 6.51
C LYS A 257 -9.93 -27.35 7.15
N CYS A 258 -11.12 -26.74 7.24
CA CYS A 258 -11.28 -25.51 8.00
C CYS A 258 -10.81 -25.68 9.46
N ASP A 259 -11.23 -26.76 10.12
CA ASP A 259 -10.83 -27.06 11.50
C ASP A 259 -9.31 -27.32 11.62
N GLU A 260 -8.71 -28.01 10.66
CA GLU A 260 -7.26 -28.25 10.58
C GLU A 260 -6.48 -26.93 10.44
N ILE A 261 -6.91 -26.04 9.54
CA ILE A 261 -6.30 -24.73 9.30
C ILE A 261 -6.41 -23.85 10.55
N LEU A 262 -7.59 -23.81 11.19
CA LEU A 262 -7.82 -22.98 12.38
C LEU A 262 -7.03 -23.45 13.61
N LYS A 263 -6.68 -24.73 13.67
CA LYS A 263 -5.85 -25.31 14.74
C LYS A 263 -4.35 -25.21 14.47
N ALA A 264 -3.95 -24.83 13.27
CA ALA A 264 -2.55 -24.81 12.88
C ALA A 264 -1.76 -23.69 13.60
N PRO A 265 -0.52 -23.96 14.03
CA PRO A 265 0.32 -22.94 14.65
C PRO A 265 0.76 -21.87 13.63
N ILE A 266 0.47 -20.61 13.95
CA ILE A 266 0.73 -19.39 13.16
C ILE A 266 2.17 -19.23 12.62
N PRO A 267 3.26 -19.67 13.30
CA PRO A 267 4.63 -19.43 12.82
C PRO A 267 4.90 -19.90 11.38
N LYS A 268 4.31 -21.02 10.94
CA LYS A 268 4.51 -21.51 9.56
C LYS A 268 3.97 -20.58 8.47
N PHE A 269 2.84 -19.92 8.74
CA PHE A 269 2.29 -18.92 7.83
C PHE A 269 3.21 -17.69 7.72
N ILE A 270 3.78 -17.27 8.86
CA ILE A 270 4.72 -16.15 8.91
C ILE A 270 6.00 -16.51 8.15
N ASP A 271 6.52 -17.72 8.31
CA ASP A 271 7.74 -18.19 7.64
C ASP A 271 7.57 -18.22 6.11
N TYR A 272 6.44 -18.70 5.59
CA TYR A 272 6.12 -18.67 4.15
C TYR A 272 6.07 -17.25 3.58
N PHE A 273 5.40 -16.32 4.28
CA PHE A 273 5.38 -14.91 3.88
C PHE A 273 6.70 -14.19 4.16
N THR A 274 7.65 -14.78 4.88
CA THR A 274 8.98 -14.19 5.07
C THR A 274 9.91 -14.69 3.97
N SER A 275 9.91 -16.00 3.70
CA SER A 275 10.77 -16.64 2.68
C SER A 275 10.45 -16.23 1.24
N LYS A 276 9.20 -15.86 0.95
CA LYS A 276 8.79 -15.39 -0.38
C LYS A 276 9.18 -13.92 -0.66
N TYR A 277 9.60 -13.18 0.35
CA TYR A 277 9.95 -11.75 0.26
C TYR A 277 11.45 -11.48 0.47
N GLU A 278 12.23 -12.49 0.87
CA GLU A 278 13.69 -12.45 0.88
C GLU A 278 14.32 -12.86 -0.47
N ASN A 279 13.49 -13.23 -1.47
CA ASN A 279 13.87 -13.43 -2.88
C ASN A 279 13.13 -12.42 -3.77
#